data_AF-A0A0T5PJ88-F1
#
_entry.id   AF-A0A0T5PJ88-F1
#
_cell.length_a   1.000
_cell.length_b   1.000
_cell.length_c   1.000
_cell.angle_alpha   90.00
_cell.angle_beta   90.00
_cell.angle_gamma   90.00
#
_symmetry.space_group_name_H-M   'P 1'
#
loop_
_entity.id
_entity.type
_entity.pdbx_description
1 polymer ?
#
loop_
_entity_poly.entity_id
_entity_poly.type
_entity_poly.pdbx_seq_one_letter_code
_entity_poly.pdbx_strand_id
1 'polypeptide(L)' 'MAFGLMWNILPIIGAILVHLAFSAAVFNDANKLQREHGSLAFVNSWLWSLAVLVGGVFVALAYWVMHHSTIAKH' A
#
# COMPACT_ATOMS: atom_id res chain seq x y z
N MET A 1 -13.30 -27.14 -20.34
CA MET A 1 -12.93 -25.70 -20.52
C MET A 1 -13.02 -24.89 -19.22
N ALA A 2 -13.94 -25.19 -18.28
CA ALA A 2 -14.09 -24.43 -17.03
C ALA A 2 -12.92 -24.55 -16.03
N PHE A 3 -12.25 -25.71 -15.96
CA PHE A 3 -11.17 -25.96 -15.00
C PHE A 3 -9.97 -24.99 -15.16
N GLY A 4 -9.56 -24.70 -16.41
CA GLY A 4 -8.49 -23.74 -16.68
C GLY A 4 -8.86 -22.29 -16.37
N LEU A 5 -10.14 -21.93 -16.49
CA LEU A 5 -10.65 -20.60 -16.12
C LEU A 5 -10.63 -20.41 -14.59
N MET A 6 -11.04 -21.41 -13.82
CA MET A 6 -11.02 -21.35 -12.35
C MET A 6 -9.60 -21.18 -11.79
N TRP A 7 -8.62 -21.87 -12.39
CA TRP A 7 -7.21 -21.78 -11.98
C TRP A 7 -6.60 -20.39 -12.24
N ASN A 8 -7.05 -19.68 -13.27
CA ASN A 8 -6.57 -18.32 -13.56
C ASN A 8 -7.23 -17.24 -12.70
N ILE A 9 -8.48 -17.44 -12.25
CA ILE A 9 -9.23 -16.42 -11.49
C ILE A 9 -8.79 -16.36 -10.02
N LEU A 10 -8.52 -17.51 -9.40
CA LEU A 10 -8.09 -17.59 -8.00
C LEU A 10 -6.86 -16.72 -7.66
N PRO A 11 -5.75 -16.76 -8.41
CA PRO A 11 -4.59 -15.91 -8.13
C PRO A 11 -4.88 -14.42 -8.37
N ILE A 12 -5.76 -14.08 -9.31
CA ILE A 12 -6.16 -12.68 -9.55
C ILE A 12 -6.91 -12.13 -8.34
N ILE A 13 -7.88 -12.89 -7.82
CA ILE A 13 -8.60 -12.50 -6.61
C ILE A 13 -7.63 -12.36 -5.43
N GLY A 14 -6.73 -13.34 -5.25
CA GLY A 14 -5.70 -13.28 -4.21
C GLY A 14 -4.83 -12.03 -4.32
N ALA A 15 -4.37 -11.70 -5.53
CA ALA A 15 -3.57 -10.50 -5.77
C ALA A 15 -4.35 -9.22 -5.44
N ILE A 16 -5.61 -9.11 -5.86
CA ILE A 16 -6.47 -7.95 -5.53
C ILE A 16 -6.65 -7.82 -4.02
N LEU A 17 -6.94 -8.91 -3.31
CA LEU A 17 -7.09 -8.89 -1.86
C LEU A 17 -5.80 -8.44 -1.16
N VAL A 18 -4.64 -8.91 -1.62
CA VAL A 18 -3.34 -8.47 -1.10
C VAL A 18 -3.14 -6.97 -1.34
N HIS A 19 -3.42 -6.46 -2.54
CA HIS A 19 -3.28 -5.03 -2.85
C HIS A 19 -4.21 -4.17 -1.98
N LEU A 20 -5.46 -4.60 -1.80
CA LEU A 20 -6.43 -3.91 -0.93
C LEU A 20 -5.96 -3.92 0.53
N ALA A 21 -5.46 -5.05 1.04
CA ALA A 21 -4.94 -5.15 2.39
C ALA A 21 -3.73 -4.23 2.61
N PHE A 22 -2.78 -4.20 1.67
CA PHE A 22 -1.63 -3.30 1.72
C PHE A 22 -2.04 -1.82 1.65
N SER A 23 -2.95 -1.49 0.75
CA SER A 23 -3.47 -0.12 0.61
C SER A 23 -4.16 0.36 1.89
N ALA A 24 -5.01 -0.49 2.50
CA ALA A 24 -5.66 -0.19 3.76
C ALA A 24 -4.67 -0.05 4.94
N ALA A 25 -3.66 -0.93 5.01
CA ALA A 25 -2.63 -0.87 6.04
C ALA A 25 -1.82 0.43 5.94
N VAL A 26 -1.38 0.80 4.73
CA VAL A 26 -0.65 2.05 4.47
C VAL A 26 -1.53 3.27 4.75
N PHE A 27 -2.81 3.25 4.38
CA PHE A 27 -3.72 4.35 4.70
C PHE A 27 -3.87 4.58 6.21
N ASN A 28 -4.02 3.50 6.98
CA ASN A 28 -4.16 3.57 8.43
C ASN A 28 -2.87 4.08 9.08
N ASP A 29 -1.72 3.56 8.66
CA ASP A 29 -0.41 4.02 9.14
C ASP A 29 -0.15 5.48 8.77
N ALA A 30 -0.42 5.88 7.53
CA ALA A 30 -0.23 7.24 7.06
C ALA A 30 -1.14 8.23 7.80
N ASN A 31 -2.40 7.87 8.06
CA ASN A 31 -3.29 8.71 8.87
C ASN A 31 -2.81 8.85 10.31
N LYS A 32 -2.30 7.77 10.90
CA LYS A 32 -1.71 7.83 12.24
C LYS A 32 -0.49 8.75 12.25
N LEU A 33 0.42 8.58 11.30
CA LEU A 33 1.62 9.40 11.18
C LEU A 33 1.29 10.86 10.88
N GLN A 34 0.29 11.14 10.05
CA GLN A 34 -0.18 12.50 9.78
C GLN A 34 -0.78 13.16 11.03
N ARG A 35 -1.47 12.40 11.89
CA ARG A 35 -1.98 12.90 13.18
C ARG A 35 -0.89 13.12 14.21
N GLU A 36 0.13 12.26 14.26
CA GLU A 36 1.20 12.30 15.25
C GLU A 36 2.31 13.32 14.89
N HIS A 37 2.67 13.41 13.61
CA HIS A 37 3.78 14.22 13.11
C HIS A 37 3.35 15.41 12.22
N GLY A 38 2.05 15.56 11.97
CA GLY A 38 1.47 16.70 11.25
C GLY A 38 1.65 16.69 9.73
N SER A 39 2.63 15.96 9.20
CA SER A 39 2.94 15.92 7.77
C SER A 39 3.46 14.57 7.32
N LEU A 40 2.96 14.10 6.19
CA LEU A 40 3.51 12.98 5.43
C LEU A 40 4.53 13.50 4.41
N ALA A 41 5.48 12.66 4.02
CA ALA A 41 6.40 13.00 2.94
C ALA A 41 5.66 12.96 1.59
N PHE A 42 5.90 14.00 0.78
CA PHE A 42 5.34 14.22 -0.57
C PHE A 42 3.83 14.50 -0.64
N VAL A 43 2.99 13.61 -0.12
CA VAL A 43 1.54 13.63 -0.38
C VAL A 43 0.73 13.10 0.81
N ASN A 44 -0.57 13.39 0.80
CA ASN A 44 -1.53 13.07 1.85
C ASN A 44 -1.77 11.54 1.96
N SER A 45 -2.28 11.05 3.10
CA SER A 45 -2.56 9.63 3.36
C SER A 45 -3.38 8.95 2.26
N TRP A 46 -4.36 9.68 1.72
CA TRP A 46 -5.23 9.21 0.66
C TRP A 46 -4.47 8.92 -0.65
N LEU A 47 -3.54 9.80 -1.02
CA LEU A 47 -2.76 9.62 -2.25
C LEU A 47 -1.78 8.45 -2.11
N TRP A 48 -1.19 8.27 -0.94
CA TRP A 48 -0.36 7.10 -0.63
C TRP A 48 -1.14 5.79 -0.73
N SER A 49 -2.35 5.76 -0.17
CA SER A 49 -3.25 4.61 -0.28
C SER A 49 -3.59 4.25 -1.72
N LEU A 50 -3.93 5.25 -2.55
CA LEU A 50 -4.20 5.07 -3.98
C LEU A 50 -2.95 4.62 -4.75
N ALA A 51 -1.79 5.17 -4.43
CA ALA A 51 -0.53 4.77 -5.06
C ALA A 51 -0.20 3.29 -4.78
N VAL A 52 -0.48 2.80 -3.56
CA VAL A 52 -0.34 1.38 -3.21
C VAL A 52 -1.40 0.52 -3.90
N LEU A 53 -2.61 1.03 -4.10
CA LEU A 53 -3.64 0.29 -4.84
C LEU A 53 -3.24 0.06 -6.30
N VAL A 54 -2.60 1.05 -6.93
CA VAL A 54 -2.17 0.98 -8.34
C VAL A 54 -0.82 0.27 -8.50
N GLY A 55 0.17 0.60 -7.66
CA GLY A 55 1.53 0.07 -7.78
C GLY A 55 1.84 -1.13 -6.87
N GLY A 56 0.91 -1.51 -6.01
CA GLY A 56 1.00 -2.70 -5.18
C GLY A 56 2.08 -2.65 -4.11
N VAL A 57 2.64 -3.84 -3.84
CA VAL A 57 3.63 -4.06 -2.78
C VAL A 57 4.89 -3.20 -2.94
N PHE A 58 5.29 -2.88 -4.18
CA PHE A 58 6.46 -2.04 -4.43
C PHE A 58 6.27 -0.59 -3.94
N VAL A 59 5.06 -0.04 -4.11
CA VAL A 59 4.75 1.30 -3.59
C VAL A 59 4.60 1.27 -2.08
N ALA A 60 4.08 0.19 -1.51
CA ALA A 60 4.04 0.01 -0.05
C ALA A 60 5.46 -0.04 0.56
N LEU A 61 6.41 -0.69 -0.13
CA LEU A 61 7.82 -0.67 0.25
C LEU A 61 8.41 0.74 0.16
N ALA A 62 8.13 1.49 -0.92
CA ALA A 62 8.58 2.88 -1.05
C ALA A 62 8.01 3.78 0.07
N TYR A 63 6.72 3.64 0.39
CA TYR A 63 6.10 4.31 1.53
C TYR A 63 6.84 4.00 2.83
N TRP A 64 7.10 2.72 3.10
CA TRP A 64 7.78 2.29 4.30
C TRP A 64 9.22 2.81 4.37
N VAL A 65 9.96 2.80 3.26
CA VAL A 65 11.31 3.37 3.21
C VAL A 65 11.29 4.87 3.49
N MET A 66 10.33 5.62 2.97
CA MET A 66 10.30 7.06 3.19
C MET A 66 9.84 7.48 4.59
N HIS A 67 8.96 6.69 5.24
CA HIS A 67 8.35 7.09 6.51
C HIS A 67 8.89 6.33 7.74
N HIS A 68 9.32 5.08 7.57
CA HIS A 68 9.77 4.21 8.66
C HIS A 68 11.25 3.82 8.57
N SER A 69 11.86 3.79 7.38
CA SER A 69 13.32 3.65 7.34
C SER A 69 13.95 4.90 7.92
N THR A 70 14.93 4.69 8.80
CA THR A 70 15.73 5.71 9.50
C THR A 70 16.50 6.66 8.57
N ILE A 71 16.27 6.62 7.24
CA ILE A 71 16.78 7.58 6.25
C ILE A 71 16.24 8.99 6.48
N ALA A 72 15.05 9.14 7.07
CA ALA A 72 14.49 10.45 7.44
C ALA A 72 15.02 11.00 8.79
N LYS A 73 15.99 10.33 9.44
CA LYS A 73 16.51 10.68 10.77
C LYS A 73 17.93 11.25 10.79
N HIS A 74 18.51 11.57 9.63
CA HIS A 74 19.82 12.22 9.53
C HIS A 74 19.72 13.65 9.00
#